data_AF-A0ABD5DVI6-F1
#
_entry.id   AF-A0ABD5DVI6-F1
#
_cell.length_a   1.000
_cell.length_b   1.000
_cell.length_c   1.000
_cell.angle_alpha   90.00
_cell.angle_beta   90.00
_cell.angle_gamma   90.00
#
_symmetry.space_group_name_H-M   'P 1'
#
loop_
_entity.id
_entity.type
_entity.pdbx_description
1 polymer ?
#
loop_
_entity_poly.entity_id
_entity_poly.type
_entity_poly.pdbx_seq_one_letter_code
_entity_poly.pdbx_strand_id
1 'polypeptide(L)' 'VYVAIRQNMAQKAYKQLQNGKIKGKSCRVRLLK' A
#
# COMPACT_ATOMS: atom_id res chain seq x y z
N VAL A 1 10.97 2.29 0.79
CA VAL A 1 10.83 1.60 2.09
C VAL A 1 9.86 0.46 1.89
N TYR A 2 10.25 -0.77 2.25
CA TYR A 2 9.37 -1.94 2.19
C TYR A 2 8.99 -2.32 3.62
N VAL A 3 7.73 -2.69 3.83
CA VAL A 3 7.20 -3.04 5.15
C VAL A 3 6.51 -4.39 5.04
N ALA A 4 6.85 -5.32 5.92
CA ALA A 4 6.17 -6.59 6.02
C ALA A 4 4.84 -6.41 6.78
N ILE A 5 3.75 -6.87 6.18
CA ILE A 5 2.40 -6.81 6.76
C ILE A 5 1.68 -8.14 6.50
N ARG A 6 0.68 -8.45 7.33
CA ARG A 6 -0.16 -9.64 7.14
C ARG A 6 -0.86 -9.59 5.77
N GLN A 7 -0.96 -10.72 5.07
CA GLN A 7 -1.55 -10.79 3.72
C GLN A 7 -2.95 -10.16 3.62
N ASN A 8 -3.83 -10.44 4.59
CA ASN A 8 -5.18 -9.87 4.60
C ASN A 8 -5.18 -8.33 4.69
N MET A 9 -4.24 -7.76 5.46
CA MET A 9 -4.05 -6.31 5.52
C MET A 9 -3.39 -5.76 4.26
N ALA A 10 -2.50 -6.52 3.63
CA ALA A 10 -1.81 -6.11 2.41
C ALA A 10 -2.78 -5.84 1.26
N GLN A 11 -3.79 -6.69 1.07
CA GLN A 11 -4.79 -6.47 0.03
C GLN A 11 -5.67 -5.24 0.30
N LYS A 12 -6.07 -5.03 1.56
CA LYS A 12 -6.86 -3.85 1.95
C LYS A 12 -6.06 -2.56 1.77
N ALA A 13 -4.83 -2.54 2.27
CA ALA A 13 -3.93 -1.40 2.11
C ALA A 13 -3.61 -1.14 0.63
N TYR A 14 -3.38 -2.18 -0.17
CA TYR A 14 -3.10 -2.04 -1.60
C TYR A 14 -4.24 -1.29 -2.31
N LYS A 15 -5.50 -1.67 -2.08
CA LYS A 15 -6.66 -0.99 -2.67
C LYS A 15 -6.79 0.47 -2.21
N GLN A 16 -6.60 0.73 -0.91
CA GLN A 16 -6.70 2.08 -0.35
C GLN A 16 -5.59 3.00 -0.86
N LEU A 17 -4.38 2.47 -0.95
CA LEU A 17 -3.19 3.22 -1.32
C LEU A 17 -3.02 3.37 -2.83
N GLN A 18 -3.69 2.55 -3.65
CA GLN A 18 -3.72 2.69 -5.10
C GLN A 18 -4.33 4.03 -5.55
N ASN A 19 -5.36 4.49 -4.83
CA ASN A 19 -6.05 5.76 -5.12
C ASN A 19 -5.77 6.82 -4.03
N GLY A 20 -5.11 6.45 -2.94
CA GLY A 20 -4.87 7.30 -1.78
C GLY A 20 -3.60 8.14 -1.92
N LYS A 21 -3.71 9.43 -1.58
CA LYS A 21 -2.53 10.27 -1.31
C LYS A 21 -2.15 10.11 0.16
N ILE A 22 -0.94 9.64 0.44
CA ILE A 22 -0.42 9.68 1.82
C ILE A 22 0.25 11.03 2.01
N LYS A 23 -0.21 11.83 2.98
CA LYS A 23 0.41 13.10 3.35
C LYS A 23 0.63 14.03 2.13
N GLY A 24 -0.39 14.11 1.26
CA GLY A 24 -0.38 14.95 0.06
C GLY A 24 0.47 14.43 -1.11
N LYS A 25 1.20 13.30 -0.94
CA LYS A 25 2.02 12.71 -2.00
C LYS A 25 1.32 11.50 -2.62
N SER A 26 1.49 11.34 -3.93
CA SER A 26 1.06 10.12 -4.63
C SER A 26 1.92 8.95 -4.16
N CYS A 27 1.29 7.91 -3.63
CA CYS A 27 1.98 6.72 -3.16
C CYS A 27 1.94 5.63 -4.22
N ARG A 28 3.12 5.17 -4.64
CA ARG A 28 3.26 4.06 -5.58
C ARG A 28 3.36 2.76 -4.78
N VAL A 29 2.40 1.86 -4.99
CA VAL A 29 2.25 0.65 -4.18
C VAL A 29 2.55 -0.58 -5.04
N ARG A 30 3.31 -1.53 -4.49
CA ARG A 30 3.58 -2.82 -5.12
C ARG A 30 3.63 -3.91 -4.06
N LEU A 31 2.93 -5.01 -4.30
CA LEU A 31 3.10 -6.24 -3.52
C LEU A 31 4.34 -6.96 -4.05
N LEU A 32 5.29 -7.23 -3.16
CA LEU A 32 6.41 -8.12 -3.45
C LEU A 32 5.95 -9.55 -3.17
N LYS A 33 6.25 -10.45 -4.10
CA LYS A 33 5.90 -11.86 -4.02
C LYS A 33 7.12 -12.65 -3.55
#